data_AF-A0A7S1D6J4-F1
#
_entry.id   AF-A0A7S1D6J4-F1
#
_cell.length_a   1.000
_cell.length_b   1.000
_cell.length_c   1.000
_cell.angle_alpha   90.00
_cell.angle_beta   90.00
_cell.angle_gamma   90.00
#
_symmetry.space_group_name_H-M   'P 1'
#
loop_
_entity.id
_entity.type
_entity.pdbx_description
1 polymer ?
#
loop_
_entity_poly.entity_id
_entity_poly.type
_entity_poly.pdbx_seq_one_letter_code
_entity_poly.pdbx_strand_id
1 'polypeptide(L)'
;ALAYLSGIPTLPSLPNATIVQRYVLATVYFDTSGGPTWKNDFRWLSNVDHCRWFGIQCDSTGAIDTINLANNGLRGGVPGELGILSNSLVSLDLQNNPNLASTLPSDVGALTKLTYLSVAQSQIRGTLPTNLGGLTDLISFVANSSSLTGTIPSEIGLWNKSVVFDVGQNAMTGTLPTEMGNLVLLRRLSASGNQLSGTVPTEFAGLSSLEMLLLSDMALTGTVPPTICVLPNLTEFVSDCDEIGCTCCTLCCSGPSDLTCV
;
A
#
# COMPACT_ATOMS: atom_id res chain seq x y z
N ALA A 1 7.61 10.69 21.80
CA ALA A 1 8.49 11.46 20.89
C ALA A 1 9.06 12.75 21.51
N LEU A 2 8.24 13.73 21.92
CA LEU A 2 8.73 15.04 22.39
C LEU A 2 9.69 14.98 23.60
N ALA A 3 9.38 14.15 24.60
CA ALA A 3 10.24 13.96 25.78
C ALA A 3 11.64 13.41 25.42
N TYR A 4 11.72 12.54 24.40
CA TYR A 4 13.00 12.04 23.91
C TYR A 4 13.82 13.16 23.25
N LEU A 5 13.19 13.95 22.38
CA LEU A 5 13.86 15.06 21.69
C LEU A 5 14.40 16.10 22.68
N SER A 6 13.65 16.43 23.73
CA SER A 6 14.12 17.37 24.77
C SER A 6 15.36 16.88 25.54
N GLY A 7 15.65 15.58 25.50
CA GLY A 7 16.79 14.98 26.18
C GLY A 7 18.08 14.94 25.35
N ILE A 8 18.07 15.38 24.08
CA ILE A 8 19.24 15.32 23.19
C ILE A 8 19.99 16.66 23.26
N PRO A 9 21.20 16.73 23.87
CA PRO A 9 21.89 18.00 24.10
C PRO A 9 22.28 18.74 22.81
N THR A 10 22.50 18.01 21.71
CA THR A 10 22.89 18.59 20.42
C THR A 10 21.71 19.02 19.55
N LEU A 11 20.48 18.64 19.89
CA LEU A 11 19.30 18.91 19.07
C LEU A 11 19.04 20.42 18.85
N PRO A 12 19.21 21.32 19.84
CA PRO A 12 19.01 22.75 19.64
C PRO A 12 19.97 23.39 18.61
N SER A 13 21.05 22.71 18.24
CA SER A 13 22.04 23.19 17.27
C SER A 13 21.78 22.73 15.84
N LEU A 14 20.83 21.82 15.63
CA LEU A 14 20.49 21.30 14.31
C LEU A 14 19.55 22.25 13.55
N PRO A 15 19.56 22.23 12.21
CA PRO A 15 18.56 22.94 11.42
C PRO A 15 17.13 22.47 11.77
N ASN A 16 16.16 23.39 11.78
CA ASN A 16 14.76 23.07 12.07
C ASN A 16 14.22 21.93 11.19
N ALA A 17 14.58 21.90 9.90
CA ALA A 17 14.19 20.82 9.00
C ALA A 17 14.68 19.45 9.48
N THR A 18 15.91 19.36 9.99
CA THR A 18 16.46 18.12 10.57
C THR A 18 15.74 17.74 11.86
N ILE A 19 15.37 18.71 12.70
CA ILE A 19 14.62 18.46 13.94
C ILE A 19 13.24 17.87 13.65
N VAL A 20 12.51 18.43 12.69
CA VAL A 20 11.19 17.95 12.27
C VAL A 20 11.26 16.51 11.76
N GLN A 21 12.24 16.20 10.92
CA GLN A 21 12.43 14.85 10.41
C GLN A 21 12.75 13.85 11.52
N ARG A 22 13.62 14.22 12.46
CA ARG A 22 13.91 13.39 13.65
C ARG A 22 12.70 13.24 14.57
N TYR A 23 11.81 14.23 14.62
CA TYR A 23 10.54 14.10 15.32
C TYR A 23 9.64 13.04 14.69
N VAL A 24 9.47 13.05 13.36
CA VAL A 24 8.71 12.02 12.66
C VAL A 24 9.32 10.64 12.87
N LEU A 25 10.65 10.50 12.77
CA LEU A 25 11.28 9.21 13.06
C LEU A 25 11.09 8.80 14.53
N ALA A 26 11.12 9.74 15.49
CA ALA A 26 10.83 9.40 16.87
C ALA A 26 9.38 8.88 17.04
N THR A 27 8.38 9.43 16.36
CA THR A 27 7.01 8.86 16.42
C THR A 27 6.96 7.48 15.80
N VAL A 28 7.61 7.26 14.64
CA VAL A 28 7.75 5.91 14.04
C VAL A 28 8.34 4.93 15.05
N TYR A 29 9.44 5.29 15.70
CA TYR A 29 10.07 4.43 16.70
C TYR A 29 9.13 4.09 17.86
N PHE A 30 8.50 5.09 18.49
CA PHE A 30 7.69 4.84 19.68
C PHE A 30 6.36 4.15 19.37
N ASP A 31 5.68 4.54 18.29
CA ASP A 31 4.38 3.99 17.94
C ASP A 31 4.48 2.56 17.41
N THR A 32 5.64 2.20 16.84
CA THR A 32 5.92 0.84 16.37
C THR A 32 6.73 -0.02 17.37
N SER A 33 6.71 0.35 18.66
CA SER A 33 7.35 -0.41 19.75
C SER A 33 8.86 -0.62 19.58
N GLY A 34 9.56 0.39 19.06
CA GLY A 34 10.99 0.43 18.80
C GLY A 34 11.87 -0.02 19.97
N GLY A 35 13.03 -0.59 19.64
CA GLY A 35 14.00 -1.13 20.59
C GLY A 35 13.74 -2.61 20.86
N PRO A 36 13.08 -3.00 21.98
CA PRO A 36 12.99 -4.40 22.41
C PRO A 36 12.31 -5.36 21.42
N THR A 37 11.51 -4.82 20.48
CA THR A 37 10.73 -5.63 19.54
C THR A 37 11.24 -5.58 18.10
N TRP A 38 12.03 -4.55 17.77
CA TRP A 38 12.61 -4.41 16.44
C TRP A 38 13.77 -5.40 16.28
N LYS A 39 13.88 -6.02 15.10
CA LYS A 39 15.04 -6.86 14.78
C LYS A 39 16.30 -6.03 14.55
N ASN A 40 16.14 -4.83 14.02
CA ASN A 40 17.21 -3.89 13.77
C ASN A 40 16.73 -2.46 14.03
N ASP A 41 17.23 -1.88 15.10
CA ASP A 41 17.04 -0.51 15.53
C ASP A 41 18.35 0.30 15.44
N PHE A 42 19.29 -0.13 14.59
CA PHE A 42 20.63 0.43 14.59
C PHE A 42 20.62 1.95 14.38
N ARG A 43 21.20 2.65 15.36
CA ARG A 43 21.30 4.13 15.49
C ARG A 43 19.98 4.87 15.67
N TRP A 44 18.85 4.19 15.70
CA TRP A 44 17.60 4.85 16.04
C TRP A 44 17.72 5.52 17.39
N LEU A 45 17.21 6.74 17.46
CA LEU A 45 17.28 7.59 18.65
C LEU A 45 18.71 7.94 19.13
N SER A 46 19.76 7.67 18.34
CA SER A 46 21.12 8.11 18.66
C SER A 46 21.33 9.61 18.35
N ASN A 47 22.52 10.15 18.61
CA ASN A 47 22.93 11.49 18.16
C ASN A 47 23.51 11.51 16.74
N VAL A 48 23.64 10.36 16.09
CA VAL A 48 24.12 10.26 14.71
C VAL A 48 23.07 10.86 13.77
N ASP A 49 23.54 11.38 12.64
CA ASP A 49 22.68 11.82 11.53
C ASP A 49 21.65 10.72 11.20
N HIS A 50 20.38 11.13 11.16
CA HIS A 50 19.23 10.29 10.85
C HIS A 50 19.30 9.61 9.49
N CYS A 51 19.97 10.20 8.51
CA CYS A 51 20.22 9.58 7.21
C CYS A 51 21.14 8.36 7.29
N ARG A 52 21.72 8.09 8.47
CA ARG A 52 22.55 6.92 8.75
C ARG A 52 21.88 5.92 9.69
N TRP A 53 20.60 6.12 10.02
CA TRP A 53 19.81 5.19 10.81
C TRP A 53 19.36 4.02 9.95
N PHE A 54 19.18 2.86 10.55
CA PHE A 54 18.71 1.69 9.82
C PHE A 54 17.38 1.98 9.12
N GLY A 55 17.29 1.64 7.83
CA GLY A 55 16.06 1.80 7.05
C GLY A 55 15.79 3.22 6.55
N ILE A 56 16.64 4.21 6.86
CA ILE A 56 16.44 5.60 6.44
C ILE A 56 17.41 5.95 5.32
N GLN A 57 16.88 6.53 4.24
CA GLN A 57 17.67 7.22 3.22
C GLN A 57 17.19 8.65 3.09
N CYS A 58 18.11 9.52 2.70
CA CYS A 58 17.84 10.92 2.46
C CYS A 58 18.32 11.31 1.07
N ASP A 59 17.64 12.28 0.49
CA ASP A 59 18.03 12.90 -0.77
C ASP A 59 19.31 13.77 -0.63
N SER A 60 19.73 14.40 -1.73
CA SER A 60 20.90 15.27 -1.74
C SER A 60 20.82 16.50 -0.81
N THR A 61 19.61 16.84 -0.33
CA THR A 61 19.37 17.96 0.58
C THR A 61 19.35 17.52 2.05
N GLY A 62 19.40 16.21 2.32
CA GLY A 62 19.26 15.64 3.65
C GLY A 62 17.81 15.50 4.11
N ALA A 63 16.85 15.49 3.19
CA ALA A 63 15.46 15.18 3.46
C ALA A 63 15.19 13.68 3.28
N ILE A 64 14.46 13.05 4.20
CA ILE A 64 14.07 11.64 4.18
C ILE A 64 13.21 11.43 2.95
N ASP A 65 13.72 10.60 2.04
CA ASP A 65 13.02 10.15 0.85
C ASP A 65 12.61 8.69 0.95
N THR A 66 13.24 7.91 1.82
CA THR A 66 12.98 6.48 1.96
C THR A 66 12.92 6.08 3.43
N ILE A 67 11.84 5.38 3.79
CA ILE A 67 11.71 4.63 5.04
C ILE A 67 11.44 3.17 4.66
N ASN A 68 12.42 2.31 4.88
CA ASN A 68 12.31 0.86 4.71
C ASN A 68 12.51 0.16 6.06
N LEU A 69 11.40 -0.27 6.66
CA LEU A 69 11.36 -1.04 7.90
C LEU A 69 10.69 -2.40 7.67
N ALA A 70 10.79 -2.91 6.44
CA ALA A 70 10.30 -4.23 6.09
C ALA A 70 10.94 -5.32 6.95
N ASN A 71 10.17 -6.36 7.27
CA ASN A 71 10.66 -7.54 7.99
C ASN A 71 11.28 -7.24 9.37
N ASN A 72 10.97 -6.10 10.00
CA ASN A 72 11.68 -5.63 11.18
C ASN A 72 11.01 -6.00 12.51
N GLY A 73 9.91 -6.73 12.50
CA GLY A 73 9.19 -7.12 13.73
C GLY A 73 8.41 -5.98 14.38
N LEU A 74 8.05 -4.94 13.60
CA LEU A 74 7.31 -3.77 14.08
C LEU A 74 6.00 -4.19 14.77
N ARG A 75 5.64 -3.50 15.86
CA ARG A 75 4.38 -3.71 16.59
C ARG A 75 3.71 -2.40 16.98
N GLY A 76 2.39 -2.31 17.01
CA GLY A 76 1.71 -1.07 17.41
C GLY A 76 1.17 -0.34 16.20
N GLY A 77 1.36 0.97 16.08
CA GLY A 77 0.70 1.80 15.06
C GLY A 77 1.63 2.40 14.00
N VAL A 78 1.05 2.69 12.84
CA VAL A 78 1.66 3.60 11.85
C VAL A 78 1.30 5.04 12.26
N PRO A 79 2.27 5.91 12.59
CA PRO A 79 1.96 7.27 13.04
C PRO A 79 1.47 8.16 11.90
N GLY A 80 0.47 9.01 12.17
CA GLY A 80 -0.03 10.01 11.22
C GLY A 80 1.00 11.10 10.91
N GLU A 81 1.96 11.32 11.81
CA GLU A 81 3.06 12.28 11.63
C GLU A 81 3.94 11.99 10.42
N LEU A 82 3.86 10.78 9.82
CA LEU A 82 4.47 10.51 8.52
C LEU A 82 4.04 11.54 7.46
N GLY A 83 2.80 12.04 7.50
CA GLY A 83 2.30 13.07 6.59
C GLY A 83 3.09 14.39 6.62
N ILE A 84 3.87 14.65 7.68
CA ILE A 84 4.77 15.81 7.76
C ILE A 84 5.89 15.73 6.71
N LEU A 85 6.25 14.53 6.26
CA LEU A 85 7.25 14.29 5.20
C LEU A 85 6.65 14.40 3.77
N SER A 86 5.49 15.04 3.64
CA SER A 86 4.71 15.18 2.39
C SER A 86 5.49 15.69 1.17
N ASN A 87 6.54 16.47 1.42
CA ASN A 87 7.35 17.10 0.38
C ASN A 87 8.60 16.32 -0.03
N SER A 88 8.96 15.24 0.69
CA SER A 88 10.21 14.52 0.46
C SER A 88 10.07 13.00 0.38
N LEU A 89 9.11 12.39 1.09
CA LEU A 89 9.04 10.93 1.16
C LEU A 89 8.57 10.32 -0.16
N VAL A 90 9.43 9.50 -0.76
CA VAL A 90 9.26 8.83 -2.05
C VAL A 90 8.93 7.34 -1.89
N SER A 91 9.46 6.69 -0.86
CA SER A 91 9.27 5.25 -0.63
C SER A 91 8.99 4.94 0.83
N LEU A 92 7.88 4.25 1.11
CA LEU A 92 7.50 3.75 2.42
C LEU A 92 7.26 2.24 2.35
N ASP A 93 8.16 1.46 2.95
CA ASP A 93 8.06 0.00 3.03
C ASP A 93 7.97 -0.46 4.48
N LEU A 94 6.80 -0.96 4.87
CA LEU A 94 6.48 -1.51 6.18
C LEU A 94 6.06 -2.98 6.12
N GLN A 95 6.30 -3.65 5.00
CA GLN A 95 5.82 -5.02 4.77
C GLN A 95 6.42 -6.04 5.73
N ASN A 96 5.77 -7.20 5.84
CA ASN A 96 6.25 -8.32 6.65
C ASN A 96 6.46 -7.97 8.14
N ASN A 97 5.55 -7.17 8.69
CA ASN A 97 5.49 -6.84 10.11
C ASN A 97 4.15 -7.29 10.69
N PRO A 98 3.97 -8.60 10.95
CA PRO A 98 2.64 -9.18 11.23
C PRO A 98 2.01 -8.72 12.55
N ASN A 99 2.69 -7.91 13.35
CA ASN A 99 2.16 -7.38 14.61
C ASN A 99 1.92 -5.85 14.56
N LEU A 100 2.02 -5.23 13.38
CA LEU A 100 1.73 -3.81 13.18
C LEU A 100 0.21 -3.51 13.27
N ALA A 101 -0.65 -4.52 13.44
CA ALA A 101 -2.04 -4.57 13.95
C ALA A 101 -2.81 -3.24 14.18
N SER A 102 -2.77 -2.32 13.22
CA SER A 102 -3.25 -0.94 13.30
C SER A 102 -3.89 -0.53 11.99
N THR A 103 -4.48 0.67 11.94
CA THR A 103 -5.07 1.25 10.73
C THR A 103 -4.03 2.04 9.94
N LEU A 104 -4.20 2.15 8.63
CA LEU A 104 -3.45 3.10 7.81
C LEU A 104 -3.99 4.53 8.04
N PRO A 105 -3.20 5.48 8.58
CA PRO A 105 -3.68 6.83 8.87
C PRO A 105 -4.06 7.60 7.61
N SER A 106 -5.09 8.45 7.69
CA SER A 106 -5.47 9.35 6.57
C SER A 106 -4.35 10.29 6.16
N ASP A 107 -3.47 10.68 7.09
CA ASP A 107 -2.33 11.57 6.86
C ASP A 107 -1.29 10.99 5.90
N VAL A 108 -1.27 9.66 5.71
CA VAL A 108 -0.45 9.02 4.66
C VAL A 108 -0.84 9.56 3.30
N GLY A 109 -2.11 9.91 3.08
CA GLY A 109 -2.59 10.53 1.85
C GLY A 109 -1.99 11.91 1.54
N ALA A 110 -1.32 12.56 2.50
CA ALA A 110 -0.61 13.82 2.28
C ALA A 110 0.76 13.62 1.62
N LEU A 111 1.27 12.39 1.50
CA LEU A 111 2.58 12.07 0.94
C LEU A 111 2.61 12.18 -0.59
N THR A 112 2.43 13.38 -1.12
CA THR A 112 2.24 13.63 -2.56
C THR A 112 3.44 13.23 -3.44
N LYS A 113 4.62 12.99 -2.87
CA LYS A 113 5.83 12.50 -3.57
C LYS A 113 5.99 10.99 -3.53
N LEU A 114 5.11 10.27 -2.83
CA LEU A 114 5.23 8.84 -2.63
C LEU A 114 4.99 8.09 -3.94
N THR A 115 5.97 7.28 -4.31
CA THR A 115 5.94 6.42 -5.51
C THR A 115 5.76 4.94 -5.15
N TYR A 116 6.19 4.55 -3.95
CA TYR A 116 6.08 3.19 -3.44
C TYR A 116 5.50 3.18 -2.03
N LEU A 117 4.41 2.43 -1.85
CA LEU A 117 3.79 2.17 -0.56
C LEU A 117 3.53 0.67 -0.42
N SER A 118 4.22 0.03 0.53
CA SER A 118 3.96 -1.35 0.90
C SER A 118 3.66 -1.51 2.37
N VAL A 119 2.53 -2.15 2.66
CA VAL A 119 2.12 -2.59 4.00
C VAL A 119 1.68 -4.06 3.98
N ALA A 120 2.12 -4.82 2.97
CA ALA A 120 1.75 -6.21 2.80
C ALA A 120 2.21 -7.09 3.97
N GLN A 121 1.41 -8.10 4.30
CA GLN A 121 1.74 -9.06 5.36
C GLN A 121 2.00 -8.39 6.73
N SER A 122 1.30 -7.29 7.03
CA SER A 122 1.52 -6.49 8.24
C SER A 122 0.31 -6.33 9.15
N GLN A 123 -0.78 -7.07 8.91
CA GLN A 123 -2.02 -6.98 9.71
C GLN A 123 -2.57 -5.53 9.85
N ILE A 124 -2.46 -4.71 8.79
CA ILE A 124 -3.15 -3.42 8.72
C ILE A 124 -4.67 -3.60 8.67
N ARG A 125 -5.32 -3.34 9.80
CA ARG A 125 -6.78 -3.45 10.00
C ARG A 125 -7.51 -2.22 9.49
N GLY A 126 -8.83 -2.32 9.41
CA GLY A 126 -9.70 -1.21 9.03
C GLY A 126 -9.66 -0.94 7.53
N THR A 127 -10.11 0.25 7.15
CA THR A 127 -10.36 0.62 5.75
C THR A 127 -9.19 1.36 5.13
N LEU A 128 -9.09 1.33 3.79
CA LEU A 128 -8.27 2.28 3.07
C LEU A 128 -8.90 3.69 3.19
N PRO A 129 -8.18 4.73 3.66
CA PRO A 129 -8.73 6.07 3.75
C PRO A 129 -8.85 6.72 2.37
N THR A 130 -9.92 7.50 2.13
CA THR A 130 -10.15 8.20 0.85
C THR A 130 -9.04 9.20 0.52
N ASN A 131 -8.39 9.78 1.54
CA ASN A 131 -7.23 10.67 1.39
C ASN A 131 -6.06 10.03 0.63
N LEU A 132 -6.00 8.69 0.53
CA LEU A 132 -5.00 8.01 -0.30
C LEU A 132 -5.06 8.45 -1.77
N GLY A 133 -6.18 8.98 -2.26
CA GLY A 133 -6.25 9.62 -3.59
C GLY A 133 -5.26 10.78 -3.79
N GLY A 134 -4.74 11.37 -2.71
CA GLY A 134 -3.70 12.40 -2.77
C GLY A 134 -2.31 11.89 -3.21
N LEU A 135 -2.10 10.58 -3.25
CA LEU A 135 -0.85 9.94 -3.70
C LEU A 135 -0.75 9.90 -5.23
N THR A 136 -0.83 11.06 -5.89
CA THR A 136 -0.90 11.16 -7.36
C THR A 136 0.40 10.74 -8.08
N ASP A 137 1.52 10.66 -7.36
CA ASP A 137 2.80 10.15 -7.88
C ASP A 137 2.98 8.63 -7.66
N LEU A 138 1.98 7.94 -7.10
CA LEU A 138 2.11 6.53 -6.72
C LEU A 138 2.24 5.61 -7.93
N ILE A 139 3.28 4.77 -7.92
CA ILE A 139 3.60 3.78 -8.96
C ILE A 139 3.22 2.38 -8.48
N SER A 140 3.41 2.09 -7.20
CA SER A 140 3.18 0.74 -6.65
C SER A 140 2.54 0.82 -5.28
N PHE A 141 1.33 0.26 -5.19
CA PHE A 141 0.61 0.05 -3.94
C PHE A 141 0.47 -1.45 -3.68
N VAL A 142 1.05 -1.92 -2.56
CA VAL A 142 1.04 -3.34 -2.18
C VAL A 142 0.57 -3.48 -0.73
N ALA A 143 -0.63 -4.02 -0.55
CA ALA A 143 -1.27 -4.18 0.75
C ALA A 143 -1.94 -5.55 0.89
N ASN A 144 -1.46 -6.55 0.15
CA ASN A 144 -1.98 -7.90 0.21
C ASN A 144 -1.73 -8.56 1.58
N SER A 145 -2.62 -9.47 1.99
CA SER A 145 -2.46 -10.26 3.22
C SER A 145 -2.34 -9.42 4.49
N SER A 146 -3.09 -8.33 4.60
CA SER A 146 -2.98 -7.36 5.71
C SER A 146 -4.24 -7.21 6.55
N SER A 147 -5.30 -7.99 6.36
CA SER A 147 -6.56 -7.88 7.13
C SER A 147 -7.31 -6.55 6.93
N LEU A 148 -7.16 -5.91 5.77
CA LEU A 148 -7.95 -4.74 5.38
C LEU A 148 -9.43 -5.11 5.23
N THR A 149 -10.31 -4.18 5.59
CA THR A 149 -11.78 -4.30 5.47
C THR A 149 -12.38 -3.10 4.75
N GLY A 150 -13.70 -3.11 4.54
CA GLY A 150 -14.41 -2.03 3.86
C GLY A 150 -14.13 -2.00 2.36
N THR A 151 -14.45 -0.87 1.72
CA THR A 151 -14.42 -0.74 0.25
C THR A 151 -13.06 -0.29 -0.27
N ILE A 152 -12.80 -0.56 -1.56
CA ILE A 152 -11.76 0.15 -2.32
C ILE A 152 -12.27 1.57 -2.60
N PRO A 153 -11.61 2.65 -2.14
CA PRO A 153 -12.06 4.03 -2.41
C PRO A 153 -11.98 4.37 -3.90
N SER A 154 -12.96 5.12 -4.42
CA SER A 154 -12.96 5.55 -5.83
C SER A 154 -11.84 6.55 -6.13
N GLU A 155 -11.33 7.26 -5.12
CA GLU A 155 -10.22 8.19 -5.25
C GLU A 155 -8.91 7.53 -5.69
N ILE A 156 -8.79 6.19 -5.60
CA ILE A 156 -7.68 5.43 -6.18
C ILE A 156 -7.60 5.64 -7.70
N GLY A 157 -8.70 5.95 -8.38
CA GLY A 157 -8.70 6.32 -9.79
C GLY A 157 -7.89 7.58 -10.13
N LEU A 158 -7.40 8.34 -9.14
CA LEU A 158 -6.50 9.49 -9.32
C LEU A 158 -5.03 9.08 -9.49
N TRP A 159 -4.67 7.82 -9.23
CA TRP A 159 -3.29 7.32 -9.30
C TRP A 159 -2.82 7.03 -10.73
N ASN A 160 -2.89 8.03 -11.62
CA ASN A 160 -2.62 7.87 -13.05
C ASN A 160 -1.20 7.36 -13.42
N LYS A 161 -0.27 7.33 -12.46
CA LYS A 161 1.08 6.75 -12.60
C LYS A 161 1.21 5.31 -12.10
N SER A 162 0.14 4.76 -11.53
CA SER A 162 0.17 3.44 -10.91
C SER A 162 0.38 2.34 -11.95
N VAL A 163 1.31 1.45 -11.61
CA VAL A 163 1.70 0.27 -12.39
C VAL A 163 1.28 -1.00 -11.66
N VAL A 164 1.29 -0.98 -10.32
CA VAL A 164 0.93 -2.12 -9.48
C VAL A 164 -0.10 -1.69 -8.44
N PHE A 165 -1.21 -2.41 -8.42
CA PHE A 165 -2.21 -2.35 -7.37
C PHE A 165 -2.50 -3.77 -6.87
N ASP A 166 -2.08 -4.08 -5.64
CA ASP A 166 -2.29 -5.40 -5.04
C ASP A 166 -2.91 -5.26 -3.63
N VAL A 167 -4.18 -5.64 -3.52
CA VAL A 167 -4.94 -5.70 -2.27
C VAL A 167 -5.48 -7.11 -2.00
N GLY A 168 -4.91 -8.12 -2.65
CA GLY A 168 -5.37 -9.50 -2.52
C GLY A 168 -5.28 -10.05 -1.08
N GLN A 169 -6.02 -11.09 -0.78
CA GLN A 169 -5.99 -11.83 0.49
C GLN A 169 -6.29 -10.91 1.68
N ASN A 170 -7.40 -10.17 1.60
CA ASN A 170 -7.91 -9.30 2.64
C ASN A 170 -9.40 -9.62 2.91
N ALA A 171 -10.09 -8.79 3.67
CA ALA A 171 -11.52 -8.91 3.94
C ALA A 171 -12.29 -7.68 3.41
N MET A 172 -11.85 -7.14 2.27
CA MET A 172 -12.49 -5.98 1.63
C MET A 172 -13.85 -6.37 1.05
N THR A 173 -14.81 -5.46 1.11
CA THR A 173 -16.21 -5.62 0.68
C THR A 173 -16.62 -4.51 -0.30
N GLY A 174 -17.84 -4.56 -0.83
CA GLY A 174 -18.32 -3.61 -1.84
C GLY A 174 -17.88 -4.01 -3.25
N THR A 175 -17.84 -3.06 -4.18
CA THR A 175 -17.57 -3.35 -5.60
C THR A 175 -16.18 -2.89 -6.03
N LEU A 176 -15.72 -3.39 -7.17
CA LEU A 176 -14.59 -2.80 -7.90
C LEU A 176 -14.99 -1.38 -8.38
N PRO A 177 -14.26 -0.31 -8.02
CA PRO A 177 -14.60 1.05 -8.46
C PRO A 177 -14.42 1.24 -9.97
N THR A 178 -15.37 1.89 -10.63
CA THR A 178 -15.28 2.16 -12.07
C THR A 178 -14.12 3.11 -12.39
N GLU A 179 -13.76 3.98 -11.46
CA GLU A 179 -12.67 4.96 -11.58
C GLU A 179 -11.29 4.31 -11.73
N MET A 180 -11.12 3.04 -11.34
CA MET A 180 -9.88 2.31 -11.62
C MET A 180 -9.62 2.20 -13.13
N GLY A 181 -10.64 2.31 -13.99
CA GLY A 181 -10.48 2.40 -15.44
C GLY A 181 -9.59 3.55 -15.93
N ASN A 182 -9.33 4.56 -15.08
CA ASN A 182 -8.43 5.68 -15.38
C ASN A 182 -6.94 5.33 -15.25
N LEU A 183 -6.61 4.17 -14.67
CA LEU A 183 -5.22 3.77 -14.39
C LEU A 183 -4.56 3.18 -15.64
N VAL A 184 -4.39 3.99 -16.68
CA VAL A 184 -3.97 3.55 -18.02
C VAL A 184 -2.57 2.91 -18.07
N LEU A 185 -1.73 3.18 -17.06
CA LEU A 185 -0.39 2.60 -16.89
C LEU A 185 -0.36 1.34 -16.02
N LEU A 186 -1.51 0.92 -15.47
CA LEU A 186 -1.60 -0.22 -14.58
C LEU A 186 -1.27 -1.50 -15.34
N ARG A 187 -0.29 -2.25 -14.85
CA ARG A 187 0.15 -3.54 -15.42
C ARG A 187 -0.35 -4.71 -14.60
N ARG A 188 -0.48 -4.54 -13.28
CA ARG A 188 -0.97 -5.56 -12.35
C ARG A 188 -2.10 -5.02 -11.50
N LEU A 189 -3.27 -5.66 -11.59
CA LEU A 189 -4.39 -5.49 -10.68
C LEU A 189 -4.68 -6.82 -10.00
N SER A 190 -4.50 -6.87 -8.68
CA SER A 190 -4.77 -8.04 -7.86
C SER A 190 -5.73 -7.68 -6.73
N ALA A 191 -6.89 -8.31 -6.73
CA ALA A 191 -7.91 -8.19 -5.68
C ALA A 191 -8.40 -9.55 -5.18
N SER A 192 -7.78 -10.64 -5.61
CA SER A 192 -8.17 -12.01 -5.29
C SER A 192 -8.23 -12.30 -3.78
N GLY A 193 -9.12 -13.18 -3.34
CA GLY A 193 -9.26 -13.52 -1.91
C GLY A 193 -9.79 -12.34 -1.09
N ASN A 194 -10.88 -11.74 -1.56
CA ASN A 194 -11.61 -10.68 -0.86
C ASN A 194 -13.12 -10.96 -0.95
N GLN A 195 -13.93 -10.21 -0.19
CA GLN A 195 -15.40 -10.31 -0.22
C GLN A 195 -16.03 -9.24 -1.14
N LEU A 196 -15.29 -8.83 -2.17
CA LEU A 196 -15.79 -7.87 -3.15
C LEU A 196 -16.84 -8.53 -4.05
N SER A 197 -17.90 -7.81 -4.35
CA SER A 197 -19.07 -8.29 -5.08
C SER A 197 -19.43 -7.38 -6.26
N GLY A 198 -20.52 -7.70 -6.95
CA GLY A 198 -20.97 -6.97 -8.14
C GLY A 198 -20.38 -7.55 -9.42
N THR A 199 -20.05 -6.70 -10.39
CA THR A 199 -19.57 -7.10 -11.71
C THR A 199 -18.19 -6.50 -11.99
N VAL A 200 -17.43 -7.08 -12.92
CA VAL A 200 -16.21 -6.43 -13.45
C VAL A 200 -16.62 -5.18 -14.24
N PRO A 201 -16.14 -3.97 -13.89
CA PRO A 201 -16.54 -2.72 -14.54
C PRO A 201 -16.18 -2.69 -16.03
N THR A 202 -17.06 -2.18 -16.88
CA THR A 202 -16.77 -2.01 -18.32
C THR A 202 -15.64 -1.00 -18.57
N GLU A 203 -15.46 -0.08 -17.64
CA GLU A 203 -14.43 0.95 -17.59
C GLU A 203 -13.02 0.35 -17.48
N PHE A 204 -12.88 -0.91 -17.05
CA PHE A 204 -11.59 -1.60 -17.04
C PHE A 204 -11.03 -1.80 -18.46
N ALA A 205 -11.84 -1.62 -19.50
CA ALA A 205 -11.37 -1.48 -20.88
C ALA A 205 -10.39 -0.29 -21.09
N GLY A 206 -10.38 0.68 -20.17
CA GLY A 206 -9.41 1.79 -20.15
C GLY A 206 -8.00 1.39 -19.68
N LEU A 207 -7.84 0.21 -19.06
CA LEU A 207 -6.57 -0.30 -18.55
C LEU A 207 -5.66 -0.82 -19.68
N SER A 208 -5.29 0.06 -20.61
CA SER A 208 -4.58 -0.29 -21.85
C SER A 208 -3.21 -0.95 -21.66
N SER A 209 -2.58 -0.78 -20.49
CA SER A 209 -1.30 -1.40 -20.14
C SER A 209 -1.42 -2.68 -19.31
N LEU A 210 -2.64 -3.16 -19.04
CA LEU A 210 -2.87 -4.27 -18.12
C LEU A 210 -2.29 -5.57 -18.67
N GLU A 211 -1.49 -6.24 -17.84
CA GLU A 211 -0.85 -7.52 -18.13
C GLU A 211 -1.45 -8.65 -17.29
N MET A 212 -1.75 -8.36 -16.02
CA MET A 212 -2.28 -9.29 -15.04
C MET A 212 -3.54 -8.73 -14.37
N LEU A 213 -4.64 -9.47 -14.47
CA LEU A 213 -5.90 -9.21 -13.79
C LEU A 213 -6.26 -10.42 -12.92
N LEU A 214 -6.09 -10.31 -11.60
CA LEU A 214 -6.31 -11.41 -10.65
C LEU A 214 -7.54 -11.10 -9.79
N LEU A 215 -8.64 -11.81 -10.07
CA LEU A 215 -9.98 -11.61 -9.49
C LEU A 215 -10.65 -12.91 -8.99
N SER A 216 -9.87 -13.96 -8.71
CA SER A 216 -10.39 -15.20 -8.10
C SER A 216 -10.64 -15.10 -6.60
N ASP A 217 -11.43 -16.03 -6.06
CA ASP A 217 -11.86 -16.09 -4.67
C ASP A 217 -12.53 -14.76 -4.24
N MET A 218 -13.56 -14.38 -4.97
CA MET A 218 -14.37 -13.18 -4.75
C MET A 218 -15.88 -13.49 -4.84
N ALA A 219 -16.74 -12.52 -4.55
CA ALA A 219 -18.19 -12.62 -4.72
C ALA A 219 -18.69 -11.94 -6.01
N LEU A 220 -17.86 -11.95 -7.06
CA LEU A 220 -18.18 -11.36 -8.37
C LEU A 220 -19.22 -12.21 -9.11
N THR A 221 -20.06 -11.53 -9.89
CA THR A 221 -21.16 -12.14 -10.65
C THR A 221 -21.24 -11.53 -12.04
N GLY A 222 -22.10 -12.08 -12.90
CA GLY A 222 -22.39 -11.53 -14.22
C GLY A 222 -21.45 -12.07 -15.30
N THR A 223 -21.07 -11.22 -16.25
CA THR A 223 -20.20 -11.59 -17.38
C THR A 223 -19.10 -10.57 -17.52
N VAL A 224 -17.88 -11.03 -17.72
CA VAL A 224 -16.73 -10.18 -18.05
C VAL A 224 -17.03 -9.41 -19.34
N PRO A 225 -16.92 -8.06 -19.34
CA PRO A 225 -17.07 -7.26 -20.54
C PRO A 225 -16.13 -7.72 -21.67
N PRO A 226 -16.63 -8.00 -22.89
CA PRO A 226 -15.80 -8.43 -24.02
C PRO A 226 -14.69 -7.43 -24.38
N THR A 227 -14.85 -6.16 -24.02
CA THR A 227 -13.83 -5.11 -24.20
C THR A 227 -12.57 -5.34 -23.36
N ILE A 228 -12.67 -6.04 -22.22
CA ILE A 228 -11.52 -6.44 -21.41
C ILE A 228 -10.76 -7.58 -22.08
N CYS A 229 -11.48 -8.50 -22.72
CA CYS A 229 -10.91 -9.66 -23.41
C CYS A 229 -10.07 -9.32 -24.64
N VAL A 230 -10.12 -8.07 -25.11
CA VAL A 230 -9.35 -7.58 -26.26
C VAL A 230 -8.28 -6.55 -25.86
N LEU A 231 -7.99 -6.41 -24.56
CA LEU A 231 -6.89 -5.57 -24.10
C LEU A 231 -5.55 -6.08 -24.69
N PRO A 232 -4.74 -5.20 -25.28
CA PRO A 232 -3.62 -5.61 -26.13
C PRO A 232 -2.49 -6.32 -25.38
N ASN A 233 -2.35 -6.04 -24.07
CA ASN A 233 -1.26 -6.55 -23.25
C ASN A 233 -1.71 -7.60 -22.22
N LEU A 234 -3.01 -7.93 -22.16
CA LEU A 234 -3.54 -8.82 -21.13
C LEU A 234 -3.06 -10.25 -21.38
N THR A 235 -2.16 -10.72 -20.53
CA THR A 235 -1.54 -12.06 -20.63
C THR A 235 -2.03 -13.03 -19.58
N GLU A 236 -2.53 -12.51 -18.46
CA GLU A 236 -3.04 -13.32 -17.35
C GLU A 236 -4.33 -12.71 -16.82
N PHE A 237 -5.41 -13.49 -16.87
CA PHE A 237 -6.69 -13.15 -16.28
C PHE A 237 -7.21 -14.35 -15.49
N VAL A 238 -7.13 -14.25 -14.17
CA VAL A 238 -7.57 -15.29 -13.23
C VAL A 238 -8.89 -14.87 -12.58
N SER A 239 -9.90 -15.74 -12.61
CA SER A 239 -11.22 -15.47 -12.02
C SER A 239 -11.94 -16.77 -11.66
N ASP A 240 -13.05 -16.67 -10.91
CA ASP A 240 -13.93 -17.79 -10.57
C ASP A 240 -14.94 -18.06 -11.70
N CYS A 241 -14.54 -18.84 -12.72
CA CYS A 241 -15.31 -19.00 -13.96
C CYS A 241 -16.64 -19.76 -13.80
N ASP A 242 -16.86 -20.39 -12.65
CA ASP A 242 -18.13 -20.98 -12.23
C ASP A 242 -19.14 -19.93 -11.74
N GLU A 243 -18.66 -18.80 -11.20
CA GLU A 243 -19.48 -17.69 -10.69
C GLU A 243 -19.62 -16.52 -11.67
N ILE A 244 -18.59 -16.25 -12.49
CA ILE A 244 -18.60 -15.20 -13.52
C ILE A 244 -18.40 -15.78 -14.93
N GLY A 245 -19.27 -15.37 -15.86
CA GLY A 245 -19.12 -15.70 -17.27
C GLY A 245 -17.88 -15.04 -17.86
N CYS A 246 -16.83 -15.82 -18.09
CA CYS A 246 -15.56 -15.34 -18.61
C CYS A 246 -15.09 -16.18 -19.80
N THR A 247 -14.99 -15.59 -20.99
CA THR A 247 -14.54 -16.28 -22.21
C THR A 247 -13.06 -16.09 -22.53
N CYS A 248 -12.38 -15.21 -21.79
CA CYS A 248 -10.98 -14.85 -21.99
C CYS A 248 -10.12 -15.00 -20.72
N CYS A 249 -10.67 -15.61 -19.67
CA CYS A 249 -9.89 -15.96 -18.48
C CYS A 249 -8.85 -17.00 -18.89
N THR A 250 -7.60 -16.73 -18.53
CA THR A 250 -6.47 -17.62 -18.81
C THR A 250 -6.37 -18.74 -17.79
N LEU A 251 -6.97 -18.55 -16.61
CA LEU A 251 -7.02 -19.52 -15.53
C LEU A 251 -8.34 -19.38 -14.78
N CYS A 252 -8.99 -20.52 -14.51
CA CYS A 252 -10.26 -20.56 -13.80
C CYS A 252 -10.08 -21.23 -12.44
N CYS A 253 -10.39 -20.51 -11.35
CA CYS A 253 -10.41 -21.09 -10.02
C CYS A 253 -11.85 -21.57 -9.70
N SER A 254 -11.99 -22.65 -8.93
CA SER A 254 -13.30 -23.25 -8.60
C SER A 254 -13.57 -23.12 -7.10
N GLY A 255 -14.38 -22.11 -6.74
CA GLY A 255 -14.99 -21.94 -5.42
C GLY A 255 -14.08 -21.87 -4.17
N PRO A 256 -14.63 -21.48 -3.01
CA PRO A 256 -13.89 -21.29 -1.76
C PRO A 256 -13.40 -22.60 -1.09
N SER A 257 -13.64 -23.76 -1.70
CA SER A 257 -13.34 -25.09 -1.15
C SER A 257 -12.34 -25.91 -1.96
N ASP A 258 -11.96 -25.49 -3.16
CA ASP A 258 -10.99 -26.19 -3.99
C ASP A 258 -9.75 -25.30 -4.21
N LEU A 259 -8.62 -25.71 -3.62
CA LEU A 259 -7.34 -25.00 -3.64
C LEU A 259 -6.63 -25.04 -5.01
N THR A 260 -7.34 -25.40 -6.08
CA THR A 260 -6.76 -25.64 -7.39
C THR A 260 -7.44 -24.81 -8.46
N CYS A 261 -6.69 -23.89 -9.04
CA CYS A 261 -7.05 -23.25 -10.29
C CYS A 261 -6.65 -24.19 -11.44
N VAL A 262 -7.54 -24.38 -12.41
CA VAL A 262 -7.40 -25.32 -13.53
C VAL A 262 -7.30 -24.57 -14.85
#